data_AF-A0A4Y2KLX5-F1
#
_entry.id   AF-A0A4Y2KLX5-F1
#
_cell.length_a   1.000
_cell.length_b   1.000
_cell.length_c   1.000
_cell.angle_alpha   90.00
_cell.angle_beta   90.00
_cell.angle_gamma   90.00
#
_symmetry.space_group_name_H-M   'P 1'
#
loop_
_entity.id
_entity.type
_entity.pdbx_description
1 polymer ?
#
loop_
_entity_poly.entity_id
_entity_poly.type
_entity_poly.pdbx_seq_one_letter_code
_entity_poly.pdbx_strand_id
1 'polypeptide(L)'
;MRALESERDFGAWLLDIGEKKSGSTIQLPLQCYPSIQDPIHQLYCDIDFSSVTAQELKGRAILTVNNERSMVINNIALEFMPGNETVYKAVDMIMSEDPQDQLTFPGEFFNSLTPTGLPPYEFKMKIGCIIMLLRNLAPSKGLFNGTRLIITKLQQNIIQAKSIDGTETFLIPRIPLIPSQTKMPFKFKRMQFPIRLAFFMTISRKSKLLKRYVWCSMSRFLVMDNSMLAYQEHDLLNLFLW
;
A
#
# COMPACT_ATOMS: atom_id res chain seq x y z
N MET A 1 14.67 -15.15 -12.26
CA MET A 1 13.38 -15.65 -11.84
C MET A 1 13.69 -17.07 -11.43
N ARG A 2 13.21 -17.54 -10.28
CA ARG A 2 13.49 -18.92 -9.85
C ARG A 2 12.17 -19.67 -9.84
N ALA A 3 12.09 -20.69 -10.69
CA ALA A 3 11.04 -21.69 -10.59
C ALA A 3 11.29 -22.57 -9.36
N LEU A 4 10.23 -23.04 -8.73
CA LEU A 4 10.35 -24.11 -7.74
C LEU A 4 10.86 -25.39 -8.45
N GLU A 5 11.45 -26.32 -7.69
CA GLU A 5 11.87 -27.62 -8.25
C GLU A 5 10.70 -28.38 -8.89
N SER A 6 9.48 -28.13 -8.41
CA SER A 6 8.23 -28.67 -8.96
C SER A 6 7.76 -27.99 -10.25
N GLU A 7 8.25 -26.79 -10.58
CA GLU A 7 7.78 -25.97 -11.70
C GLU A 7 8.74 -26.05 -12.90
N ARG A 8 9.06 -27.27 -13.35
CA ARG A 8 10.07 -27.50 -14.39
C ARG A 8 9.77 -26.74 -15.70
N ASP A 9 8.52 -26.74 -16.14
CA ASP A 9 8.10 -26.08 -17.38
C ASP A 9 8.21 -24.56 -17.28
N PHE A 10 7.88 -24.00 -16.11
CA PHE A 10 8.11 -22.58 -15.84
C PHE A 10 9.60 -22.26 -15.87
N GLY A 11 10.42 -23.08 -15.18
CA GLY A 11 11.87 -22.92 -15.13
C GLY A 11 12.50 -22.91 -16.53
N ALA A 12 12.07 -23.80 -17.41
CA ALA A 12 12.51 -23.84 -18.80
C ALA A 12 12.13 -22.55 -19.56
N TRP A 13 10.88 -22.11 -19.44
CA TRP A 13 10.43 -20.85 -20.06
C TRP A 13 11.24 -19.63 -19.58
N LEU A 14 11.64 -19.60 -18.31
CA LEU A 14 12.48 -18.54 -17.76
C LEU A 14 13.89 -18.51 -18.33
N LEU A 15 14.47 -19.69 -18.54
CA LEU A 15 15.78 -19.82 -19.18
C LEU A 15 15.71 -19.34 -20.63
N ASP A 16 14.65 -19.69 -21.36
CA ASP A 16 14.47 -19.25 -22.74
C ASP A 16 14.36 -17.72 -22.88
N ILE A 17 13.67 -17.04 -21.94
CA ILE A 17 13.66 -15.57 -21.89
C ILE A 17 15.06 -15.03 -21.58
N GLY A 18 15.75 -15.59 -20.59
CA GLY A 18 17.08 -15.14 -20.16
C GLY A 18 18.13 -15.28 -21.26
N GLU A 19 18.01 -16.32 -22.08
CA GLU A 19 18.87 -16.61 -23.22
C GLU A 19 18.44 -15.86 -24.51
N LYS A 20 17.39 -15.02 -24.43
CA LYS A 20 16.83 -14.27 -25.56
C LYS A 20 16.39 -15.17 -26.73
N LYS A 21 15.96 -16.39 -26.43
CA LYS A 21 15.38 -17.32 -27.43
C LYS A 21 13.96 -16.91 -27.83
N SER A 22 13.29 -16.12 -27.00
CA SER A 22 12.02 -15.49 -27.36
C SER A 22 12.24 -14.32 -28.33
N GLY A 23 11.38 -14.19 -29.34
CA GLY A 23 11.38 -13.05 -30.28
C GLY A 23 11.00 -11.72 -29.61
N SER A 24 10.58 -10.73 -30.40
CA SER A 24 10.18 -9.40 -29.89
C SER A 24 8.96 -9.42 -28.96
N THR A 25 8.21 -10.52 -28.94
CA THR A 25 7.01 -10.71 -28.11
C THR A 25 7.18 -11.92 -27.21
N ILE A 26 6.96 -11.73 -25.90
CA ILE A 26 6.99 -12.81 -24.91
C ILE A 26 5.56 -13.25 -24.66
N GLN A 27 5.26 -14.52 -24.94
CA GLN A 27 3.99 -15.14 -24.55
C GLN A 27 4.10 -15.64 -23.11
N LEU A 28 3.14 -15.24 -22.26
CA LEU A 28 3.09 -15.70 -20.87
C LEU A 28 2.49 -17.12 -20.82
N PRO A 29 3.03 -18.02 -19.99
CA PRO A 29 2.42 -19.33 -19.73
C PRO A 29 1.01 -19.17 -19.15
N LEU A 30 0.12 -20.13 -19.44
CA LEU A 30 -1.28 -20.09 -18.97
C LEU A 30 -1.39 -19.97 -17.44
N GLN A 31 -0.45 -20.53 -16.69
CA GLN A 31 -0.37 -20.44 -15.24
C GLN A 31 -0.10 -19.02 -14.70
N CYS A 32 0.32 -18.08 -15.56
CA CYS A 32 0.50 -16.66 -15.23
C CYS A 32 -0.79 -15.84 -15.38
N TYR A 33 -1.85 -16.43 -15.93
CA TYR A 33 -3.15 -15.77 -16.05
C TYR A 33 -4.04 -16.14 -14.86
N PRO A 34 -4.78 -15.17 -14.30
CA PRO A 34 -5.57 -15.43 -13.11
C PRO A 34 -6.84 -16.19 -13.50
N SER A 35 -7.25 -17.13 -12.66
CA SER A 35 -8.54 -17.80 -12.79
C SER A 35 -9.72 -16.88 -12.43
N ILE A 36 -9.45 -15.81 -11.67
CA ILE A 36 -10.42 -14.79 -11.24
C ILE A 36 -9.90 -13.44 -11.73
N GLN A 37 -10.68 -12.72 -12.54
CA GLN A 37 -10.26 -11.43 -13.11
C GLN A 37 -10.26 -10.29 -12.09
N ASP A 38 -10.97 -10.41 -10.97
CA ASP A 38 -10.94 -9.41 -9.90
C ASP A 38 -9.76 -9.69 -8.94
N PRO A 39 -8.76 -8.78 -8.84
CA PRO A 39 -7.58 -8.99 -8.00
C PRO A 39 -7.88 -8.98 -6.51
N ILE A 40 -8.91 -8.23 -6.09
CA ILE A 40 -9.32 -8.17 -4.68
C ILE A 40 -9.99 -9.48 -4.33
N HIS A 41 -10.96 -9.90 -5.13
CA HIS A 41 -11.63 -11.18 -4.91
C HIS A 41 -10.62 -12.32 -4.97
N GLN A 42 -9.68 -12.30 -5.90
CA GLN A 42 -8.68 -13.35 -6.00
C GLN A 42 -7.78 -13.49 -4.76
N LEU A 43 -7.42 -12.39 -4.11
CA LEU A 43 -6.51 -12.43 -2.96
C LEU A 43 -7.17 -12.47 -1.60
N TYR A 44 -8.44 -12.08 -1.52
CA TYR A 44 -9.12 -11.90 -0.26
C TYR A 44 -10.46 -12.64 -0.18
N CYS A 45 -10.83 -13.45 -1.18
CA CYS A 45 -12.09 -14.23 -1.14
C CYS A 45 -12.14 -15.24 0.00
N ASP A 46 -11.00 -15.70 0.48
CA ASP A 46 -10.84 -16.66 1.57
C ASP A 46 -10.56 -16.01 2.92
N ILE A 47 -10.51 -14.67 2.99
CA ILE A 47 -10.22 -13.94 4.22
C ILE A 47 -11.50 -13.41 4.86
N ASP A 48 -11.74 -13.82 6.10
CA ASP A 48 -12.68 -13.12 6.97
C ASP A 48 -11.97 -11.91 7.61
N PHE A 49 -12.20 -10.75 7.01
CA PHE A 49 -11.68 -9.47 7.50
C PHE A 49 -12.16 -9.10 8.91
N SER A 50 -13.21 -9.74 9.44
CA SER A 50 -13.68 -9.50 10.81
C SER A 50 -12.79 -10.16 11.88
N SER A 51 -12.07 -11.23 11.52
CA SER A 51 -11.17 -11.97 12.40
C SER A 51 -9.72 -12.05 11.87
N VAL A 52 -9.40 -11.27 10.83
CA VAL A 52 -8.14 -11.40 10.10
C VAL A 52 -6.93 -11.28 11.01
N THR A 53 -6.08 -12.30 10.94
CA THR A 53 -4.80 -12.37 11.60
C THR A 53 -3.69 -11.94 10.65
N ALA A 54 -2.55 -11.53 11.21
CA ALA A 54 -1.39 -11.30 10.38
C ALA A 54 -0.86 -12.53 9.67
N GLN A 55 -1.14 -13.73 10.19
CA GLN A 55 -0.73 -14.95 9.53
C GLN A 55 -1.50 -15.16 8.23
N GLU A 56 -2.79 -14.80 8.20
CA GLU A 56 -3.62 -14.85 6.99
C GLU A 56 -3.22 -13.77 5.98
N LEU A 57 -2.73 -12.62 6.45
CA LEU A 57 -2.20 -11.55 5.61
C LEU A 57 -0.74 -11.76 5.21
N LYS A 58 -0.03 -12.66 5.88
CA LYS A 58 1.36 -12.98 5.59
C LYS A 58 1.42 -13.59 4.20
N GLY A 59 2.32 -13.06 3.38
CA GLY A 59 2.44 -13.52 2.01
C GLY A 59 1.47 -12.89 1.02
N ARG A 60 0.50 -12.06 1.44
CA ARG A 60 -0.42 -11.39 0.52
C ARG A 60 -0.02 -9.95 0.32
N ALA A 61 0.31 -9.58 -0.92
CA ALA A 61 0.48 -8.18 -1.30
C ALA A 61 0.19 -7.99 -2.78
N ILE A 62 -0.57 -6.93 -3.10
CA ILE A 62 -0.74 -6.50 -4.49
C ILE A 62 0.17 -5.32 -4.74
N LEU A 63 0.98 -5.43 -5.78
CA LEU A 63 1.91 -4.42 -6.17
C LEU A 63 1.40 -3.67 -7.40
N THR A 64 1.45 -2.35 -7.32
CA THR A 64 1.00 -1.43 -8.37
C THR A 64 2.15 -0.53 -8.79
N VAL A 65 2.13 -0.04 -10.02
CA VAL A 65 3.17 0.87 -10.53
C VAL A 65 2.88 2.34 -10.20
N ASN A 66 1.63 2.70 -9.89
CA ASN A 66 1.17 4.07 -9.65
C ASN A 66 0.50 4.21 -8.27
N ASN A 67 0.87 5.26 -7.52
CA ASN A 67 0.29 5.59 -6.21
C ASN A 67 -1.22 5.91 -6.31
N GLU A 68 -1.66 6.58 -7.38
CA GLU A 68 -3.08 6.91 -7.58
C GLU A 68 -3.91 5.63 -7.77
N ARG A 69 -3.42 4.71 -8.61
CA ARG A 69 -4.06 3.40 -8.79
C ARG A 69 -4.05 2.59 -7.49
N SER A 70 -2.94 2.60 -6.75
CA SER A 70 -2.88 2.00 -5.41
C SER A 70 -3.97 2.55 -4.49
N MET A 71 -4.21 3.86 -4.48
CA MET A 71 -5.26 4.46 -3.65
C MET A 71 -6.65 3.99 -4.07
N VAL A 72 -6.95 3.99 -5.38
CA VAL A 72 -8.25 3.54 -5.89
C VAL A 72 -8.52 2.11 -5.47
N ILE A 73 -7.57 1.19 -5.71
CA ILE A 73 -7.83 -0.23 -5.42
C ILE A 73 -7.84 -0.50 -3.90
N ASN A 74 -7.03 0.22 -3.12
CA ASN A 74 -7.13 0.17 -1.66
C ASN A 74 -8.52 0.58 -1.14
N ASN A 75 -9.12 1.61 -1.74
CA ASN A 75 -10.48 2.05 -1.37
C ASN A 75 -11.52 0.99 -1.74
N ILE A 76 -11.41 0.40 -2.93
CA ILE A 76 -12.31 -0.69 -3.34
C ILE A 76 -12.17 -1.88 -2.36
N ALA A 77 -10.95 -2.25 -1.98
CA ALA A 77 -10.73 -3.32 -0.99
C ALA A 77 -11.32 -2.99 0.39
N LEU A 78 -11.29 -1.73 0.80
CA LEU A 78 -11.94 -1.29 2.03
C LEU A 78 -13.47 -1.45 1.95
N GLU A 79 -14.09 -1.25 0.79
CA GLU A 79 -15.54 -1.43 0.61
C GLU A 79 -15.96 -2.88 0.86
N PHE A 80 -15.16 -3.85 0.41
CA PHE A 80 -15.40 -5.28 0.64
C PHE A 80 -15.22 -5.73 2.09
N MET A 81 -14.53 -4.95 2.92
CA MET A 81 -14.39 -5.30 4.34
C MET A 81 -15.73 -5.16 5.09
N PRO A 82 -16.04 -6.07 6.02
CA PRO A 82 -17.15 -5.91 6.94
C PRO A 82 -16.87 -4.77 7.94
N GLY A 83 -17.92 -4.31 8.60
CA GLY A 83 -17.85 -3.28 9.64
C GLY A 83 -18.08 -1.85 9.14
N ASN A 84 -18.27 -0.95 10.09
CA ASN A 84 -18.66 0.43 9.82
C ASN A 84 -17.47 1.26 9.32
N GLU A 85 -17.69 1.96 8.20
CA GLU A 85 -16.74 2.96 7.69
C GLU A 85 -16.72 4.19 8.62
N THR A 86 -15.53 4.64 8.97
CA THR A 86 -15.28 5.92 9.64
C THR A 86 -14.51 6.83 8.68
N VAL A 87 -14.99 8.06 8.52
CA VAL A 87 -14.38 9.05 7.63
C VAL A 87 -13.67 10.13 8.46
N TYR A 88 -12.38 10.34 8.19
CA TYR A 88 -11.58 11.39 8.82
C TYR A 88 -11.27 12.49 7.82
N LYS A 89 -11.83 13.68 8.04
CA LYS A 89 -11.55 14.88 7.23
C LYS A 89 -10.34 15.62 7.78
N ALA A 90 -9.37 15.90 6.93
CA ALA A 90 -8.18 16.65 7.27
C ALA A 90 -8.50 18.13 7.52
N VAL A 91 -7.54 18.86 8.09
CA VAL A 91 -7.57 20.33 8.13
C VAL A 91 -6.36 20.84 7.36
N ASP A 92 -6.60 21.50 6.23
CA ASP A 92 -5.56 22.09 5.40
C ASP A 92 -5.36 23.57 5.76
N MET A 93 -4.10 23.98 5.84
CA MET A 93 -3.72 25.35 6.18
C MET A 93 -2.61 25.82 5.23
N ILE A 94 -2.84 26.94 4.55
CA ILE A 94 -1.78 27.59 3.77
C ILE A 94 -0.66 28.08 4.71
N MET A 95 0.58 27.97 4.25
CA MET A 95 1.76 28.46 4.95
C MET A 95 2.28 29.71 4.22
N SER A 96 1.41 30.71 4.08
CA SER A 96 1.74 32.03 3.55
C SER A 96 1.19 33.09 4.51
N GLU A 97 1.98 34.14 4.71
CA GLU A 97 1.59 35.33 5.47
C GLU A 97 0.92 36.38 4.58
N ASP A 98 0.95 36.21 3.25
CA ASP A 98 0.30 37.13 2.30
C ASP A 98 -1.23 36.89 2.30
N PRO A 99 -2.04 37.91 2.66
CA PRO A 99 -3.49 37.81 2.60
C PRO A 99 -4.03 37.54 1.17
N GLN A 100 -3.30 37.94 0.12
CA GLN A 100 -3.69 37.69 -1.27
C GLN A 100 -3.62 36.21 -1.63
N ASP A 101 -2.65 35.47 -1.07
CA ASP A 101 -2.56 34.03 -1.27
C ASP A 101 -3.75 33.29 -0.65
N GLN A 102 -4.27 33.77 0.49
CA GLN A 102 -5.44 33.18 1.15
C GLN A 102 -6.72 33.36 0.31
N LEU A 103 -6.84 34.47 -0.41
CA LEU A 103 -7.95 34.73 -1.34
C LEU A 103 -7.79 33.95 -2.65
N THR A 104 -6.55 33.79 -3.12
CA THR A 104 -6.23 33.13 -4.39
C THR A 104 -6.39 31.61 -4.31
N PHE A 105 -6.09 31.01 -3.16
CA PHE A 105 -6.17 29.55 -2.96
C PHE A 105 -7.25 29.21 -1.92
N PRO A 106 -8.52 28.99 -2.33
CA PRO A 106 -9.58 28.64 -1.40
C PRO A 106 -9.34 27.29 -0.73
N GLY A 107 -9.93 27.06 0.45
CA GLY A 107 -9.80 25.81 1.20
C GLY A 107 -10.16 24.55 0.39
N GLU A 108 -11.18 24.65 -0.45
CA GLU A 108 -11.64 23.56 -1.34
C GLU A 108 -10.56 23.13 -2.35
N PHE A 109 -9.74 24.07 -2.82
CA PHE A 109 -8.63 23.75 -3.69
C PHE A 109 -7.62 22.85 -2.98
N PHE A 110 -7.27 23.16 -1.72
CA PHE A 110 -6.38 22.29 -0.93
C PHE A 110 -6.98 20.93 -0.64
N ASN A 111 -8.28 20.87 -0.35
CA ASN A 111 -8.99 19.62 -0.09
C ASN A 111 -8.94 18.65 -1.29
N SER A 112 -8.87 19.18 -2.52
CA SER A 112 -8.73 18.39 -3.75
C SER A 112 -7.32 17.81 -3.96
N LEU A 113 -6.30 18.37 -3.31
CA LEU A 113 -4.91 17.97 -3.50
C LEU A 113 -4.56 16.75 -2.65
N THR A 114 -3.91 15.76 -3.27
CA THR A 114 -3.25 14.65 -2.57
C THR A 114 -1.83 14.46 -3.09
N PRO A 115 -0.91 15.38 -2.76
CA PRO A 115 0.47 15.28 -3.23
C PRO A 115 1.18 14.08 -2.60
N THR A 116 2.25 13.63 -3.25
CA THR A 116 3.03 12.48 -2.78
C THR A 116 3.49 12.68 -1.34
N GLY A 117 3.24 11.67 -0.49
CA GLY A 117 3.63 11.69 0.91
C GLY A 117 2.67 12.41 1.85
N LEU A 118 1.49 12.84 1.36
CA LEU A 118 0.34 13.21 2.19
C LEU A 118 -0.78 12.17 2.09
N PRO A 119 -1.54 11.95 3.17
CA PRO A 119 -2.82 11.27 3.11
C PRO A 119 -3.87 12.13 2.38
N PRO A 120 -4.93 11.52 1.82
CA PRO A 120 -6.02 12.27 1.22
C PRO A 120 -6.75 13.15 2.25
N TYR A 121 -7.46 14.17 1.77
CA TYR A 121 -8.24 15.07 2.62
C TYR A 121 -9.33 14.29 3.38
N GLU A 122 -10.16 13.54 2.66
CA GLU A 122 -11.06 12.57 3.27
C GLU A 122 -10.40 11.19 3.29
N PHE A 123 -10.21 10.64 4.49
CA PHE A 123 -9.60 9.33 4.65
C PHE A 123 -10.57 8.37 5.31
N LYS A 124 -10.97 7.34 4.55
CA LYS A 124 -11.92 6.30 4.94
C LYS A 124 -11.21 5.11 5.56
N MET A 125 -11.72 4.60 6.67
CA MET A 125 -11.13 3.46 7.39
C MET A 125 -12.21 2.59 8.05
N LYS A 126 -11.86 1.32 8.26
CA LYS A 126 -12.65 0.34 9.02
C LYS A 126 -11.73 -0.34 10.03
N ILE A 127 -12.29 -0.85 11.13
CA ILE A 127 -11.54 -1.69 12.07
C ILE A 127 -11.08 -2.96 11.32
N GLY A 128 -9.85 -3.40 11.59
CA GLY A 128 -9.22 -4.54 10.91
C GLY A 128 -8.46 -4.18 9.64
N CYS A 129 -8.55 -2.95 9.12
CA CYS A 129 -7.88 -2.62 7.87
C CYS A 129 -6.36 -2.50 8.06
N ILE A 130 -5.61 -2.84 6.99
CA ILE A 130 -4.14 -2.73 6.97
C ILE A 130 -3.77 -1.32 6.54
N ILE A 131 -2.96 -0.67 7.37
CA ILE A 131 -2.42 0.66 7.10
C ILE A 131 -0.89 0.64 7.07
N MET A 132 -0.32 1.70 6.50
CA MET A 132 1.12 1.94 6.45
C MET A 132 1.42 3.36 6.91
N LEU A 133 2.41 3.51 7.79
CA LEU A 133 2.89 4.82 8.23
C LEU A 133 3.56 5.58 7.07
N LEU A 134 3.32 6.89 7.00
CA LEU A 134 3.90 7.84 6.04
C LEU A 134 5.07 8.64 6.63
N ARG A 135 5.26 8.58 7.96
CA ARG A 135 6.29 9.32 8.70
C ARG A 135 6.82 8.45 9.83
N ASN A 136 8.05 8.73 10.24
CA ASN A 136 8.61 8.18 11.46
C ASN A 136 7.88 8.79 12.65
N LEU A 137 7.36 7.96 13.54
CA LEU A 137 6.66 8.39 14.76
C LEU A 137 7.47 8.06 16.00
N ALA A 138 7.93 6.83 16.10
CA ALA A 138 8.78 6.35 17.18
C ALA A 138 9.78 5.31 16.64
N PRO A 139 10.86 5.77 15.98
CA PRO A 139 11.95 4.92 15.49
C PRO A 139 12.44 3.88 16.51
N SER A 140 12.60 4.28 17.78
CA SER A 140 13.05 3.40 18.85
C SER A 140 12.09 2.24 19.16
N LYS A 141 10.84 2.32 18.69
CA LYS A 141 9.79 1.29 18.84
C LYS A 141 9.39 0.67 17.52
N GLY A 142 10.21 0.76 16.46
CA GLY A 142 9.88 0.16 15.16
C GLY A 142 8.85 0.93 14.33
N LEU A 143 8.41 2.12 14.76
CA LEU A 143 7.45 2.95 14.02
C LEU A 143 8.14 3.91 13.05
N PHE A 144 8.58 3.36 11.93
CA PHE A 144 9.20 4.07 10.82
C PHE A 144 8.21 4.29 9.67
N ASN A 145 8.57 5.16 8.73
CA ASN A 145 7.86 5.28 7.46
C ASN A 145 7.89 3.93 6.74
N GLY A 146 6.72 3.45 6.31
CA GLY A 146 6.56 2.12 5.70
C GLY A 146 6.13 1.03 6.67
N THR A 147 6.20 1.23 7.98
CA THR A 147 5.70 0.24 8.96
C THR A 147 4.22 -0.02 8.74
N ARG A 148 3.85 -1.31 8.59
CA ARG A 148 2.47 -1.75 8.41
C ARG A 148 1.84 -2.12 9.74
N LEU A 149 0.58 -1.75 9.92
CA LEU A 149 -0.17 -1.96 11.16
C LEU A 149 -1.62 -2.35 10.83
N ILE A 150 -2.30 -3.01 11.76
CA ILE A 150 -3.73 -3.36 11.67
C ILE A 150 -4.53 -2.47 12.61
N ILE A 151 -5.55 -1.79 12.11
CA ILE A 151 -6.40 -0.93 12.94
C ILE A 151 -7.22 -1.78 13.92
N THR A 152 -7.19 -1.42 15.20
CA THR A 152 -8.00 -2.09 16.24
C THR A 152 -9.04 -1.17 16.87
N LYS A 153 -8.79 0.14 16.92
CA LYS A 153 -9.78 1.13 17.38
C LYS A 153 -9.63 2.43 16.61
N LEU A 154 -10.77 3.05 16.33
CA LEU A 154 -10.89 4.33 15.64
C LEU A 154 -11.48 5.35 16.62
N GLN A 155 -10.72 6.39 16.96
CA GLN A 155 -11.17 7.52 17.76
C GLN A 155 -10.83 8.83 17.04
N GLN A 156 -11.52 9.91 17.41
CA GLN A 156 -11.46 11.19 16.69
C GLN A 156 -10.04 11.71 16.41
N ASN A 157 -9.15 11.62 17.40
CA ASN A 157 -7.80 12.21 17.32
C ASN A 157 -6.66 11.19 17.48
N ILE A 158 -6.99 9.93 17.80
CA ILE A 158 -6.03 8.86 18.05
C ILE A 158 -6.58 7.58 17.42
N ILE A 159 -5.73 6.88 16.67
CA ILE A 159 -6.03 5.54 16.16
C ILE A 159 -5.21 4.54 16.94
N GLN A 160 -5.85 3.48 17.43
CA GLN A 160 -5.14 2.34 17.99
C GLN A 160 -4.90 1.32 16.89
N ALA A 161 -3.64 0.93 16.70
CA ALA A 161 -3.26 -0.08 15.72
C ALA A 161 -2.27 -1.07 16.33
N LYS A 162 -2.30 -2.31 15.86
CA LYS A 162 -1.35 -3.35 16.26
C LYS A 162 -0.30 -3.57 15.19
N SER A 163 0.89 -4.00 15.61
CA SER A 163 1.86 -4.58 14.69
C SER A 163 1.22 -5.73 13.92
N ILE A 164 1.75 -6.02 12.73
CA ILE A 164 1.26 -7.15 11.92
C ILE A 164 1.29 -8.41 12.78
N ASP A 165 2.44 -8.83 13.30
CA ASP A 165 2.57 -9.99 14.20
C ASP A 165 1.70 -9.97 15.48
N GLY A 166 0.99 -8.88 15.77
CA GLY A 166 0.01 -8.76 16.85
C GLY A 166 0.62 -8.57 18.23
N THR A 167 1.94 -8.47 18.32
CA THR A 167 2.71 -8.41 19.57
C THR A 167 2.63 -7.04 20.24
N GLU A 168 2.66 -5.97 19.45
CA GLU A 168 2.71 -4.61 19.97
C GLU A 168 1.46 -3.81 19.56
N THR A 169 1.02 -2.94 20.47
CA THR A 169 -0.09 -2.01 20.24
C THR A 169 0.43 -0.58 20.30
N PHE A 170 0.05 0.22 19.32
CA PHE A 170 0.50 1.60 19.14
C PHE A 170 -0.69 2.55 19.05
N LEU A 171 -0.44 3.79 19.47
CA LEU A 171 -1.35 4.92 19.31
C LEU A 171 -0.79 5.85 18.26
N ILE A 172 -1.58 6.10 17.22
CA ILE A 172 -1.21 6.94 16.08
C ILE A 172 -2.00 8.24 16.20
N PRO A 173 -1.36 9.37 16.53
CA PRO A 173 -2.04 10.67 16.62
C PRO A 173 -2.17 11.32 15.23
N ARG A 174 -3.08 12.29 15.12
CA ARG A 174 -3.06 13.25 14.00
C ARG A 174 -1.86 14.18 14.16
N ILE A 175 -1.12 14.40 13.08
CA ILE A 175 0.04 15.30 13.08
C ILE A 175 -0.03 16.28 11.90
N PRO A 176 0.62 17.45 11.99
CA PRO A 176 0.81 18.31 10.83
C PRO A 176 1.75 17.64 9.82
N LEU A 177 1.29 17.54 8.57
CA LEU A 177 2.05 16.97 7.48
C LEU A 177 2.30 18.03 6.42
N ILE A 178 3.55 18.20 6.05
CA ILE A 178 3.96 19.09 4.96
C ILE A 178 4.32 18.21 3.75
N PRO A 179 3.79 18.51 2.54
CA PRO A 179 4.19 17.83 1.32
C PRO A 179 5.70 17.87 1.12
N SER A 180 6.30 16.75 0.72
CA SER A 180 7.73 16.70 0.40
C SER A 180 7.92 17.12 -1.06
N GLN A 181 8.64 18.23 -1.28
CA GLN A 181 8.99 18.77 -2.61
C GLN A 181 7.82 18.83 -3.60
N THR A 182 7.00 19.85 -3.44
CA THR A 182 6.00 20.23 -4.44
C THR A 182 6.59 21.29 -5.38
N LYS A 183 6.49 21.08 -6.71
CA LYS A 183 6.70 22.16 -7.71
C LYS A 183 5.56 23.22 -7.68
N MET A 184 4.77 23.21 -6.62
CA MET A 184 3.61 24.09 -6.46
C MET A 184 4.11 25.47 -6.03
N PRO A 185 3.47 26.56 -6.49
CA PRO A 185 3.88 27.92 -6.17
C PRO A 185 3.62 28.31 -4.70
N PHE A 186 2.94 27.46 -3.94
CA PHE A 186 2.56 27.67 -2.54
C PHE A 186 3.02 26.50 -1.66
N LYS A 187 3.05 26.76 -0.35
CA LYS A 187 3.23 25.72 0.67
C LYS A 187 1.98 25.65 1.54
N PHE A 188 1.57 24.45 1.89
CA PHE A 188 0.47 24.23 2.84
C PHE A 188 0.81 23.04 3.75
N LYS A 189 0.15 22.96 4.90
CA LYS A 189 0.22 21.83 5.84
C LYS A 189 -1.16 21.19 5.97
N ARG A 190 -1.17 19.87 6.11
CA ARG A 190 -2.36 19.05 6.32
C ARG A 190 -2.33 18.41 7.70
N MET A 191 -3.27 18.74 8.58
CA MET A 191 -3.46 18.03 9.84
C MET A 191 -4.24 16.74 9.60
N GLN A 192 -3.57 15.60 9.66
CA GLN A 192 -4.18 14.30 9.45
C GLN A 192 -3.36 13.18 10.11
N PHE A 193 -3.92 11.97 10.21
CA PHE A 193 -3.14 10.79 10.57
C PHE A 193 -2.06 10.51 9.51
N PRO A 194 -0.81 10.24 9.91
CA PRO A 194 0.31 10.03 8.98
C PRO A 194 0.31 8.60 8.43
N ILE A 195 -0.80 8.18 7.83
CA ILE A 195 -1.06 6.81 7.40
C ILE A 195 -1.76 6.75 6.05
N ARG A 196 -1.66 5.61 5.39
CA ARG A 196 -2.46 5.26 4.19
C ARG A 196 -2.91 3.80 4.26
N LEU A 197 -3.97 3.44 3.53
CA LEU A 197 -4.34 2.04 3.33
C LEU A 197 -3.22 1.28 2.62
N ALA A 198 -3.04 0.01 2.97
CA ALA A 198 -1.88 -0.78 2.56
C ALA A 198 -2.22 -2.24 2.19
N PHE A 199 -3.42 -2.49 1.66
CA PHE A 199 -3.75 -3.75 0.98
C PHE A 199 -2.97 -3.88 -0.35
N PHE A 200 -2.80 -2.75 -1.03
CA PHE A 200 -2.06 -2.58 -2.28
C PHE A 200 -0.90 -1.62 -2.04
N MET A 201 0.29 -2.01 -2.47
CA MET A 201 1.51 -1.22 -2.34
C MET A 201 2.05 -0.82 -3.70
N THR A 202 2.83 0.27 -3.75
CA THR A 202 3.54 0.66 -4.97
C THR A 202 4.96 0.11 -5.01
N ILE A 203 5.39 -0.36 -6.18
CA ILE A 203 6.79 -0.73 -6.40
C ILE A 203 7.59 0.56 -6.58
N SER A 204 8.29 1.00 -5.53
CA SER A 204 9.22 2.12 -5.68
C SER A 204 10.42 1.73 -6.54
N ARG A 205 10.71 2.53 -7.58
CA ARG A 205 11.84 2.37 -8.52
C ARG A 205 13.21 2.31 -7.83
N LYS A 206 13.32 2.86 -6.61
CA LYS A 206 14.53 2.91 -5.78
C LYS A 206 14.70 1.70 -4.85
N SER A 207 13.68 0.86 -4.68
CA SER A 207 13.74 -0.28 -3.77
C SER A 207 14.61 -1.39 -4.37
N LYS A 208 15.89 -1.44 -3.99
CA LYS A 208 16.81 -2.52 -4.39
C LYS A 208 16.37 -3.89 -3.85
N LEU A 209 15.68 -3.92 -2.69
CA LEU A 209 15.10 -5.15 -2.12
C LEU A 209 13.92 -5.67 -2.94
N LEU A 210 12.93 -4.84 -3.29
CA LEU A 210 11.83 -5.28 -4.16
C LEU A 210 12.31 -5.75 -5.55
N LYS A 211 13.40 -5.20 -6.10
CA LYS A 211 14.02 -5.75 -7.33
C LYS A 211 14.52 -7.19 -7.18
N ARG A 212 14.77 -7.65 -5.96
CA ARG A 212 15.27 -8.99 -5.61
C ARG A 212 14.14 -9.94 -5.16
N TYR A 213 13.07 -9.41 -4.60
CA TYR A 213 11.99 -10.18 -3.94
C TYR A 213 10.62 -10.12 -4.62
N VAL A 214 10.35 -9.16 -5.51
CA VAL A 214 9.30 -9.29 -6.55
C VAL A 214 9.63 -10.48 -7.49
N TRP A 215 10.77 -11.15 -7.26
CA TRP A 215 11.27 -12.27 -8.01
C TRP A 215 11.20 -13.61 -7.28
N CYS A 216 10.55 -13.70 -6.11
CA CYS A 216 10.67 -14.90 -5.26
C CYS A 216 9.34 -15.41 -4.67
N SER A 217 8.98 -16.62 -5.15
CA SER A 217 8.45 -17.75 -4.38
C SER A 217 7.00 -17.74 -3.88
N MET A 218 6.09 -18.15 -4.76
CA MET A 218 5.17 -19.30 -4.63
C MET A 218 4.00 -19.03 -5.57
N SER A 219 3.93 -19.83 -6.64
CA SER A 219 2.75 -20.10 -7.45
C SER A 219 1.86 -18.89 -7.78
N ARG A 220 2.10 -18.33 -8.98
CA ARG A 220 1.28 -17.34 -9.73
C ARG A 220 1.69 -15.87 -9.52
N PHE A 221 2.62 -15.43 -10.36
CA PHE A 221 2.61 -14.03 -10.80
C PHE A 221 1.40 -13.84 -11.69
N LEU A 222 0.59 -12.83 -11.40
CA LEU A 222 -0.56 -12.49 -12.22
C LEU A 222 -0.33 -11.07 -12.73
N VAL A 223 -0.09 -10.99 -14.02
CA VAL A 223 -0.01 -9.72 -14.72
C VAL A 223 -1.43 -9.30 -15.03
N MET A 224 -1.89 -8.28 -14.33
CA MET A 224 -3.17 -7.64 -14.60
C MET A 224 -2.90 -6.27 -15.20
N ASP A 225 -2.80 -6.20 -16.53
CA ASP A 225 -2.56 -5.03 -17.40
C ASP A 225 -1.41 -4.08 -17.00
N ASN A 226 -1.38 -3.57 -15.76
CA ASN A 226 -0.41 -2.67 -15.16
C ASN A 226 -0.13 -2.92 -13.65
N SER A 227 -0.60 -4.04 -13.09
CA SER A 227 -0.40 -4.42 -11.69
C SER A 227 0.14 -5.85 -11.60
N MET A 228 0.88 -6.14 -10.52
CA MET A 228 1.47 -7.44 -10.27
C MET A 228 1.03 -7.94 -8.90
N LEU A 229 0.36 -9.08 -8.86
CA LEU A 229 0.06 -9.80 -7.63
C LEU A 229 1.31 -10.58 -7.18
N ALA A 230 1.69 -10.46 -5.90
CA ALA A 230 2.81 -11.19 -5.30
C ALA A 230 2.33 -12.02 -4.10
N TYR A 231 2.66 -13.32 -4.11
CA TYR A 231 2.37 -14.27 -3.02
C TYR A 231 3.68 -14.86 -2.47
N GLN A 232 3.89 -14.91 -1.14
CA GLN A 232 5.00 -15.68 -0.53
C GLN A 232 4.72 -16.18 0.90
N GLU A 233 4.79 -17.50 1.10
CA GLU A 233 4.47 -18.17 2.37
C GLU A 233 5.40 -17.83 3.56
N HIS A 234 6.64 -17.34 3.33
CA HIS A 234 7.61 -17.21 4.42
C HIS A 234 8.27 -15.83 4.67
N ASP A 235 8.37 -14.88 3.72
CA ASP A 235 9.26 -13.71 3.90
C ASP A 235 8.70 -12.30 3.67
N LEU A 236 7.39 -12.09 3.51
CA LEU A 236 6.87 -10.71 3.43
C LEU A 236 7.11 -9.87 4.72
N LEU A 237 7.37 -10.53 5.86
CA LEU A 237 7.77 -9.85 7.09
C LEU A 237 9.21 -9.31 6.99
N ASN A 238 10.13 -10.04 6.35
CA ASN A 238 11.56 -9.68 6.26
C ASN A 238 11.88 -8.71 5.12
N LEU A 239 10.96 -8.56 4.17
CA LEU A 239 11.10 -7.69 3.00
C LEU A 239 11.11 -6.18 3.32
N PHE A 240 10.64 -5.81 4.52
CA PHE A 240 10.46 -4.42 4.93
C PHE A 240 10.82 -4.16 6.41
N LEU A 241 11.52 -5.09 7.07
CA LEU A 241 12.12 -4.88 8.38
C LEU A 241 13.46 -4.12 8.28
N TRP A 242 13.52 -2.98 7.57
CA TRP A 242 14.61 -1.99 7.66
C TRP A 242 14.13 -0.60 7.23
#